data_AF-A0A7Y3A6E3-F1
#
_entry.id   AF-A0A7Y3A6E3-F1
#
_cell.length_a   1.000
_cell.length_b   1.000
_cell.length_c   1.000
_cell.angle_alpha   90.00
_cell.angle_beta   90.00
_cell.angle_gamma   90.00
#
_symmetry.space_group_name_H-M   'P 1'
#
loop_
_entity.id
_entity.type
_entity.pdbx_description
1 polymer ?
#
loop_
_entity_poly.entity_id
_entity_poly.type
_entity_poly.pdbx_seq_one_letter_code
_entity_poly.pdbx_strand_id
1 'polypeptide(L)' 'MKKIALISDTHSFLGNDVIEHLKSVNEIWHGGDIGDHRLIDQMESIKPVKA' A
#
# COMPACT_ATOMS: atom_id res chain seq x y z
N MET A 1 -0.59 -16.35 11.50
CA MET A 1 -1.53 -16.01 10.40
C MET A 1 -0.97 -14.79 9.68
N LYS A 2 -1.13 -14.72 8.35
CA LYS A 2 -0.63 -13.59 7.55
C LYS A 2 -1.64 -12.44 7.61
N LYS A 3 -1.18 -11.22 7.91
CA LYS A 3 -2.00 -10.00 7.84
C LYS A 3 -1.73 -9.31 6.51
N ILE A 4 -2.81 -8.98 5.80
CA ILE A 4 -2.75 -8.34 4.49
C ILE A 4 -3.52 -7.03 4.58
N ALA A 5 -2.89 -5.92 4.20
CA ALA A 5 -3.59 -4.66 3.99
C ALA A 5 -4.15 -4.66 2.56
N LEU A 6 -5.47 -4.49 2.41
CA LEU A 6 -6.12 -4.35 1.10
C LEU A 6 -6.57 -2.89 0.94
N ILE A 7 -6.10 -2.25 -0.12
CA ILE A 7 -6.37 -0.83 -0.44
C ILE A 7 -6.76 -0.70 -1.92
N SER A 8 -7.38 0.43 -2.28
CA SER A 8 -7.85 0.73 -3.64
C SER A 8 -7.90 2.24 -3.86
N ASP A 9 -7.86 2.65 -5.13
CA ASP A 9 -8.20 4.02 -5.59
C ASP A 9 -7.49 5.14 -4.82
N THR A 10 -6.18 5.00 -4.64
CA THR A 10 -5.36 6.00 -3.94
C THR A 10 -5.15 7.27 -4.76
N HIS A 11 -5.29 7.21 -6.09
CA HIS A 11 -5.09 8.36 -6.99
C HIS A 11 -3.85 9.20 -6.65
N SER A 12 -2.70 8.55 -6.48
CA SER A 12 -1.39 9.12 -6.11
C SER A 12 -1.27 9.68 -4.68
N PHE A 13 -2.26 9.46 -3.81
CA PHE A 13 -2.25 9.94 -2.43
C PHE A 13 -2.36 8.79 -1.42
N LEU A 14 -1.44 8.78 -0.45
CA LEU A 14 -1.46 7.85 0.68
C LEU A 14 -1.12 8.62 1.97
N GLY A 15 -2.06 8.62 2.90
CA GLY A 15 -1.92 9.34 4.17
C GLY A 15 -0.88 8.72 5.11
N ASN A 16 -0.28 9.54 5.97
CA ASN A 16 0.69 9.09 6.97
C ASN A 16 0.09 8.10 7.99
N ASP A 17 -1.19 8.29 8.33
CA ASP A 17 -1.97 7.36 9.14
C ASP A 17 -2.06 5.97 8.51
N VAL A 18 -2.34 5.91 7.20
CA VAL A 18 -2.37 4.65 6.45
C VAL A 18 -0.99 4.00 6.45
N ILE A 19 0.08 4.77 6.19
CA ILE A 19 1.46 4.29 6.20
C ILE A 19 1.82 3.61 7.54
N GLU A 20 1.41 4.17 8.68
CA GLU A 20 1.64 3.52 9.98
C GLU A 20 0.94 2.17 10.09
N HIS A 21 -0.28 2.03 9.55
CA HIS A 21 -0.96 0.74 9.49
C HIS A 21 -0.25 -0.27 8.57
N LEU A 22 0.27 0.17 7.41
CA LEU A 22 0.98 -0.68 6.45
C LEU A 22 2.28 -1.28 7.04
N LYS A 23 2.91 -0.62 8.01
CA LYS A 23 4.10 -1.18 8.70
C LYS A 23 3.78 -2.42 9.54
N SER A 24 2.52 -2.57 9.97
CA SER A 24 2.08 -3.64 10.88
C SER A 24 1.57 -4.91 10.17
N VAL A 25 1.51 -4.91 8.83
CA VAL A 25 1.06 -6.05 8.02
C VAL A 25 2.24 -6.82 7.40
N ASN A 26 1.95 -7.99 6.84
CA ASN A 26 2.93 -8.80 6.12
C ASN A 26 3.00 -8.44 4.63
N GLU A 27 1.88 -8.06 4.03
CA GLU A 27 1.76 -7.70 2.61
C GLU A 27 0.75 -6.57 2.41
N ILE A 28 0.93 -5.81 1.34
CA ILE A 28 0.04 -4.74 0.89
C ILE A 28 -0.52 -5.16 -0.47
N TRP A 29 -1.83 -5.20 -0.60
CA TRP A 29 -2.52 -5.51 -1.85
C TRP A 29 -3.29 -4.27 -2.28
N HIS A 30 -2.97 -3.74 -3.45
CA HIS A 30 -3.67 -2.62 -4.07
C HIS A 30 -4.48 -3.14 -5.24
N GLY A 31 -5.79 -2.85 -5.28
CA GLY A 31 -6.71 -3.43 -6.26
C GLY A 31 -7.48 -2.41 -7.10
N GLY A 32 -6.99 -1.17 -7.23
CA GLY A 32 -7.70 -0.10 -7.96
C GLY A 32 -6.78 0.91 -8.60
N ASP A 33 -7.26 2.13 -8.81
CA ASP A 33 -6.47 3.18 -9.44
C ASP A 33 -5.40 3.75 -8.50
N ILE A 34 -4.17 3.31 -8.69
CA ILE A 34 -3.01 3.76 -7.93
C ILE A 34 -2.69 5.23 -8.23
N GLY A 35 -2.90 5.68 -9.47
CA GLY A 35 -2.34 6.91 -10.01
C GLY A 35 -0.86 6.77 -10.36
N ASP A 36 0.01 7.54 -9.69
CA ASP A 36 1.45 7.58 -9.96
C ASP A 36 2.19 6.33 -9.48
N HIS A 37 3.04 5.76 -10.35
CA HIS A 37 3.85 4.57 -10.04
C HIS A 37 4.80 4.77 -8.84
N ARG A 38 5.21 6.01 -8.54
CA ARG A 38 6.01 6.34 -7.35
C ARG A 38 5.33 5.91 -6.05
N LEU A 39 4.00 5.79 -6.04
CA LEU A 39 3.27 5.29 -4.88
C LEU A 39 3.50 3.79 -4.65
N ILE A 40 3.69 3.01 -5.72
CA ILE A 40 4.09 1.60 -5.61
C ILE A 40 5.48 1.50 -5.04
N ASP A 41 6.44 2.27 -5.54
CA ASP A 41 7.81 2.31 -4.99
C ASP A 41 7.80 2.64 -3.49
N GLN A 42 6.98 3.61 -3.09
CA GLN A 42 6.80 3.99 -1.69
C GLN A 42 6.22 2.83 -0.86
N MET A 43 5.20 2.12 -1.36
CA MET A 43 4.60 0.99 -0.66
C MET A 43 5.56 -0.22 -0.57
N GLU A 44 6.29 -0.52 -1.64
CA GLU A 44 7.28 -1.60 -1.71
C GLU A 44 8.46 -1.37 -0.76
N SER A 45 8.80 -0.10 -0.48
CA SER A 45 9.79 0.24 0.55
C SER A 45 9.33 -0.11 1.97
N ILE A 46 8.02 -0.28 2.20
CA ILE A 46 7.43 -0.57 3.51
C ILE A 46 7.24 -2.09 3.70
N LYS A 47 6.59 -2.77 2.73
CA LYS A 47 6.29 -4.21 2.72
C LYS A 47 6.14 -4.72 1.28
N PRO A 48 6.21 -6.04 1.04
CA PRO A 48 5.89 -6.61 -0.28
C PRO A 48 4.50 -6.19 -0.77
N VAL A 49 4.44 -5.68 -2.01
CA VAL A 49 3.19 -5.21 -2.65
C VAL A 49 2.69 -6.23 -3.68
N LYS A 50 1.37 -6.32 -3.80
CA LYS A 50 0.64 -6.88 -4.94
C LYS A 50 -0.25 -5.78 -5.49
N ALA A 51 -0.19 -5.52 -6.79
CA ALA A 51 -0.92 -4.46 -7.46
C ALA A 51 -1.41 -4.94 -8.82
#